data_AF-A0A8J3I7G3-F1
#
_entry.id   AF-A0A8J3I7G3-F1
#
_cell.length_a   1.000
_cell.length_b   1.000
_cell.length_c   1.000
_cell.angle_alpha   90.00
_cell.angle_beta   90.00
_cell.angle_gamma   90.00
#
_symmetry.space_group_name_H-M   'P 1'
#
loop_
_entity.id
_entity.type
_entity.pdbx_description
1 polymer ?
#
loop_
_entity_poly.entity_id
_entity_poly.type
_entity_poly.pdbx_seq_one_letter_code
_entity_poly.pdbx_strand_id
1 'polypeptide(L)'
;MRLHEVERGDGLISQLLIRFLSWMSGMRLPDAARVAFYHKQFSGDSMSAWTHAAMRGESAWSVGERELMAAMTAKWNACPFCIGAHGAIAARALGRPQVLSTLEDFRQAELSPNLQAILVFLEILTRRPGELTPEDAWTVLCKGVTSQALEDAIAVCALFHITTRCADTLDYQMLSEKDFDRAAKQLLVQGYAFGKGKTPPHPDHRVLADAVRQRILFGPGKTDAPLRQAMAERATGGPPLSAPYDELARQIGEAAYKVTDEQVAKVVEQTGSEKAAFELMMAAALGAGLHRFWRGLGVLEAAQKTA
;
A
#
# COMPACT_ATOMS: atom_id res chain seq x y z
N MET A 1 -11.20 -10.05 -10.48
CA MET A 1 -11.49 -9.48 -9.15
C MET A 1 -12.41 -10.41 -8.36
N ARG A 2 -12.04 -10.69 -7.10
CA ARG A 2 -12.80 -11.61 -6.23
C ARG A 2 -14.08 -11.03 -5.63
N LEU A 3 -14.23 -9.69 -5.65
CA LEU A 3 -15.45 -9.01 -5.24
C LEU A 3 -16.10 -8.33 -6.45
N HIS A 4 -17.29 -8.77 -6.81
CA HIS A 4 -18.01 -8.30 -8.00
C HIS A 4 -18.54 -6.88 -7.85
N GLU A 5 -18.93 -6.47 -6.64
CA GLU A 5 -19.39 -5.11 -6.37
C GLU A 5 -18.26 -4.09 -6.53
N VAL A 6 -17.01 -4.47 -6.23
CA VAL A 6 -15.84 -3.62 -6.50
C VAL A 6 -15.63 -3.45 -7.99
N GLU A 7 -15.75 -4.55 -8.75
CA GLU A 7 -15.58 -4.51 -10.20
C GLU A 7 -16.69 -3.72 -10.88
N ARG A 8 -17.96 -3.95 -10.55
CA ARG A 8 -19.09 -3.32 -11.23
C ARG A 8 -19.39 -1.92 -10.71
N GLY A 9 -19.20 -1.69 -9.41
CA GLY A 9 -19.73 -0.55 -8.66
C GLY A 9 -20.89 -0.98 -7.76
N ASP A 10 -20.87 -0.47 -6.54
CA ASP A 10 -21.79 -0.78 -5.43
C ASP A 10 -23.13 -0.03 -5.46
N GLY A 11 -23.43 0.65 -6.57
CA GLY A 11 -24.67 1.37 -6.83
C GLY A 11 -24.73 1.94 -8.24
N LEU A 12 -25.90 2.45 -8.64
CA LEU A 12 -26.12 2.96 -10.01
C LEU A 12 -25.19 4.14 -10.35
N ILE A 13 -24.93 5.02 -9.38
CA ILE A 13 -24.05 6.18 -9.57
C ILE A 13 -22.61 5.73 -9.79
N SER A 14 -22.08 4.80 -8.97
CA SER A 14 -20.70 4.31 -9.12
C SER A 14 -20.53 3.49 -10.40
N GLN A 15 -21.53 2.69 -10.79
CA GLN A 15 -21.55 1.98 -12.07
C GLN A 15 -21.47 2.94 -13.27
N LEU A 16 -22.28 4.00 -13.30
CA LEU A 16 -22.27 5.00 -14.37
C LEU A 16 -20.94 5.76 -14.41
N LEU A 17 -20.39 6.14 -13.25
CA LEU A 17 -19.09 6.80 -13.15
C LEU A 17 -17.96 5.93 -13.70
N ILE A 18 -17.91 4.65 -13.32
CA ILE A 18 -16.89 3.70 -13.79
C ILE A 18 -16.95 3.53 -15.32
N ARG A 19 -18.15 3.41 -15.89
CA ARG A 19 -18.34 3.30 -17.34
C ARG A 19 -17.89 4.57 -18.06
N PHE A 20 -18.27 5.73 -17.55
CA PHE A 20 -17.88 7.02 -18.09
C PHE A 20 -16.36 7.22 -18.06
N LEU A 21 -15.70 6.96 -16.92
CA LEU A 21 -14.24 7.06 -16.78
C LEU A 21 -13.51 6.07 -17.70
N SER A 22 -14.02 4.84 -17.83
CA SER A 22 -13.43 3.85 -18.74
C SER A 22 -13.55 4.30 -20.21
N TRP A 23 -14.70 4.87 -20.60
CA TRP A 23 -14.90 5.41 -21.95
C TRP A 23 -13.98 6.61 -22.22
N MET A 24 -13.93 7.60 -21.33
CA MET A 24 -13.06 8.77 -21.49
C MET A 24 -11.58 8.42 -21.52
N SER A 25 -11.17 7.48 -20.67
CA SER A 25 -9.78 7.01 -20.63
C SER A 25 -9.46 6.00 -21.72
N GLY A 26 -10.42 5.59 -22.57
CA GLY A 26 -10.20 4.63 -23.65
C GLY A 26 -9.56 3.32 -23.19
N MET A 27 -9.71 2.97 -21.91
CA MET A 27 -9.20 1.75 -21.28
C MET A 27 -10.14 1.34 -20.15
N ARG A 28 -10.09 0.08 -19.73
CA ARG A 28 -10.79 -0.36 -18.53
C ARG A 28 -10.21 0.43 -17.34
N LEU A 29 -11.08 1.06 -16.54
CA LEU A 29 -10.65 1.76 -15.32
C LEU A 29 -9.84 0.78 -14.44
N PRO A 30 -8.59 1.11 -14.05
CA PRO A 30 -7.75 0.23 -13.25
C PRO A 30 -8.40 -0.16 -11.92
N ASP A 31 -8.17 -1.39 -11.46
CA ASP A 31 -8.79 -1.91 -10.24
C ASP A 31 -8.40 -1.11 -8.99
N ALA A 32 -7.19 -0.55 -8.95
CA ALA A 32 -6.77 0.38 -7.90
C ALA A 32 -7.71 1.60 -7.79
N ALA A 33 -8.17 2.16 -8.92
CA ALA A 33 -9.11 3.27 -8.92
C ALA A 33 -10.53 2.80 -8.54
N ARG A 34 -10.95 1.59 -8.97
CA ARG A 34 -12.23 1.01 -8.55
C ARG A 34 -12.30 0.82 -7.04
N VAL A 35 -11.24 0.29 -6.45
CA VAL A 35 -11.14 0.15 -4.98
C VAL A 35 -11.16 1.49 -4.27
N ALA A 36 -10.49 2.52 -4.81
CA ALA A 36 -10.53 3.86 -4.23
C ALA A 36 -11.94 4.48 -4.23
N PHE A 37 -12.80 4.09 -5.19
CA PHE A 37 -14.20 4.53 -5.24
C PHE A 37 -15.16 3.60 -4.50
N TYR A 38 -14.80 2.33 -4.30
CA TYR A 38 -15.62 1.35 -3.60
C TYR A 38 -15.66 1.63 -2.10
N HIS A 39 -16.86 1.65 -1.53
CA HIS A 39 -17.06 1.84 -0.10
C HIS A 39 -16.27 3.05 0.45
N LYS A 40 -16.24 4.15 -0.32
CA LYS A 40 -15.36 5.32 -0.12
C LYS A 40 -15.38 5.87 1.31
N GLN A 41 -16.55 5.86 1.95
CA GLN A 41 -16.69 6.35 3.32
C GLN A 41 -15.93 5.49 4.34
N PHE A 42 -15.63 4.23 4.05
CA PHE A 42 -14.94 3.29 4.95
C PHE A 42 -13.44 3.50 5.02
N SER A 43 -12.75 3.62 3.88
CA SER A 43 -11.28 3.73 3.86
C SER A 43 -10.77 4.84 2.94
N GLY A 44 -11.56 5.26 1.95
CA GLY A 44 -11.11 6.03 0.79
C GLY A 44 -10.45 7.35 1.16
N ASP A 45 -11.10 8.20 1.95
CA ASP A 45 -10.60 9.56 2.20
C ASP A 45 -9.32 9.57 3.05
N SER A 46 -9.28 8.81 4.14
CA SER A 46 -8.10 8.74 5.02
C SER A 46 -6.92 8.04 4.33
N MET A 47 -7.17 6.95 3.61
CA MET A 47 -6.12 6.25 2.84
C MET A 47 -5.58 7.15 1.74
N SER A 48 -6.44 7.81 0.96
CA SER A 48 -6.02 8.73 -0.09
C SER A 48 -5.20 9.90 0.45
N ALA A 49 -5.57 10.45 1.61
CA ALA A 49 -4.81 11.51 2.25
C ALA A 49 -3.39 11.05 2.61
N TRP A 50 -3.24 9.88 3.26
CA TRP A 50 -1.93 9.36 3.63
C TRP A 50 -1.10 8.99 2.39
N THR A 51 -1.68 8.30 1.41
CA THR A 51 -0.99 7.95 0.18
C THR A 51 -0.55 9.18 -0.60
N HIS A 52 -1.41 10.20 -0.70
CA HIS A 52 -1.05 11.44 -1.40
C HIS A 52 0.07 12.19 -0.68
N ALA A 53 -0.02 12.31 0.64
CA ALA A 53 1.03 12.87 1.48
C ALA A 53 2.38 12.16 1.25
N ALA A 54 2.41 10.83 1.37
CA ALA A 54 3.65 10.07 1.21
C ALA A 54 4.21 10.15 -0.22
N MET A 55 3.36 10.08 -1.26
CA MET A 55 3.81 9.94 -2.64
C MET A 55 3.96 11.27 -3.40
N ARG A 56 3.30 12.33 -2.97
CA ARG A 56 3.28 13.65 -3.65
C ARG A 56 3.52 14.83 -2.72
N GLY A 57 3.51 14.64 -1.41
CA GLY A 57 3.88 15.68 -0.45
C GLY A 57 5.36 16.05 -0.53
N GLU A 58 5.70 17.12 0.19
CA GLU A 58 7.07 17.56 0.40
C GLU A 58 7.89 16.43 1.04
N SER A 59 9.08 16.17 0.48
CA SER A 59 10.01 15.14 0.93
C SER A 59 11.38 15.43 0.32
N ALA A 60 12.45 14.96 0.97
CA ALA A 60 13.79 14.94 0.37
C ALA A 60 13.88 13.95 -0.79
N TRP A 61 12.98 12.95 -0.85
CA TRP A 61 12.90 12.00 -1.96
C TRP A 61 12.08 12.57 -3.11
N SER A 62 12.62 12.46 -4.32
CA SER A 62 11.89 12.78 -5.53
C SER A 62 10.64 11.89 -5.67
N VAL A 63 9.68 12.34 -6.48
CA VAL A 63 8.51 11.51 -6.82
C VAL A 63 8.96 10.18 -7.44
N GLY A 64 9.98 10.19 -8.32
CA GLY A 64 10.51 8.98 -8.95
C GLY A 64 11.09 7.98 -7.96
N GLU A 65 11.86 8.45 -6.97
CA GLU A 65 12.47 7.59 -5.95
C GLU A 65 11.42 6.95 -5.05
N ARG A 66 10.38 7.69 -4.64
CA ARG A 66 9.27 7.14 -3.86
C ARG A 66 8.50 6.07 -4.62
N GLU A 67 8.27 6.26 -5.92
CA GLU A 67 7.63 5.27 -6.80
C GLU A 67 8.53 4.04 -7.03
N LEU A 68 9.86 4.21 -7.03
CA LEU A 68 10.80 3.09 -7.07
C LEU A 68 10.78 2.30 -5.76
N MET A 69 10.75 2.96 -4.59
CA MET A 69 10.59 2.31 -3.28
C MET A 69 9.28 1.52 -3.21
N ALA A 70 8.19 2.08 -3.74
CA ALA A 70 6.91 1.40 -3.90
C ALA A 70 7.02 0.13 -4.76
N ALA A 71 7.65 0.23 -5.93
CA ALA A 71 7.85 -0.91 -6.83
C ALA A 71 8.75 -1.99 -6.23
N MET A 72 9.80 -1.61 -5.48
CA MET A 72 10.68 -2.55 -4.76
C MET A 72 9.94 -3.26 -3.62
N THR A 73 9.13 -2.51 -2.85
CA THR A 73 8.25 -3.10 -1.82
C THR A 73 7.26 -4.08 -2.43
N ALA A 74 6.67 -3.74 -3.58
CA ALA A 74 5.80 -4.64 -4.33
C ALA A 74 6.53 -5.88 -4.86
N LYS A 75 7.78 -5.75 -5.31
CA LYS A 75 8.63 -6.88 -5.70
C LYS A 75 8.81 -7.85 -4.54
N TRP A 76 9.18 -7.35 -3.36
CA TRP A 76 9.38 -8.22 -2.19
C TRP A 76 8.07 -8.83 -1.65
N ASN A 77 6.94 -8.17 -1.88
CA ASN A 77 5.60 -8.72 -1.60
C ASN A 77 5.04 -9.63 -2.71
N ALA A 78 5.76 -9.82 -3.82
CA ALA A 78 5.34 -10.60 -4.99
C ALA A 78 4.03 -10.13 -5.65
N CYS A 79 3.79 -8.81 -5.70
CA CYS A 79 2.58 -8.22 -6.29
C CYS A 79 2.84 -7.67 -7.71
N PRO A 80 2.53 -8.43 -8.78
CA PRO A 80 2.89 -8.05 -10.15
C PRO A 80 2.18 -6.78 -10.64
N PHE A 81 0.94 -6.55 -10.20
CA PHE A 81 0.20 -5.33 -10.55
C PHE A 81 0.91 -4.08 -10.04
N CYS A 82 1.32 -4.09 -8.76
CA CYS A 82 2.00 -2.95 -8.15
C CYS A 82 3.43 -2.78 -8.70
N ILE A 83 4.15 -3.87 -9.01
CA ILE A 83 5.44 -3.79 -9.72
C ILE A 83 5.26 -3.05 -11.06
N GLY A 84 4.28 -3.46 -11.87
CA GLY A 84 4.01 -2.86 -13.18
C GLY A 84 3.59 -1.40 -13.09
N ALA A 85 2.65 -1.08 -12.21
CA ALA A 85 2.11 0.27 -12.04
C ALA A 85 3.19 1.25 -11.54
N HIS A 86 3.85 0.94 -10.43
CA HIS A 86 4.80 1.85 -9.80
C HIS A 86 6.15 1.87 -10.53
N GLY A 87 6.55 0.76 -11.16
CA GLY A 87 7.69 0.73 -12.08
C GLY A 87 7.46 1.65 -13.30
N ALA A 88 6.26 1.63 -13.89
CA ALA A 88 5.93 2.53 -15.01
C ALA A 88 5.97 4.01 -14.59
N ILE A 89 5.48 4.35 -13.39
CA ILE A 89 5.52 5.72 -12.87
C ILE A 89 6.97 6.15 -12.58
N ALA A 90 7.74 5.33 -11.86
CA ALA A 90 9.14 5.60 -11.57
C ALA A 90 9.96 5.81 -12.85
N ALA A 91 9.69 5.01 -13.89
CA ALA A 91 10.39 5.09 -15.17
C ALA A 91 10.14 6.39 -15.94
N ARG A 92 9.11 7.18 -15.58
CA ARG A 92 8.90 8.54 -16.13
C ARG A 92 9.86 9.56 -15.57
N ALA A 93 10.32 9.38 -14.33
CA ALA A 93 11.22 10.31 -13.65
C ALA A 93 12.68 9.84 -13.69
N LEU A 94 12.92 8.54 -13.51
CA LEU A 94 14.26 7.94 -13.39
C LEU A 94 14.76 7.29 -14.70
N GLY A 95 13.85 7.09 -15.66
CA GLY A 95 14.15 6.35 -16.89
C GLY A 95 13.99 4.84 -16.73
N ARG A 96 13.50 4.19 -17.79
CA ARG A 96 13.19 2.76 -17.76
C ARG A 96 14.39 1.84 -17.48
N PRO A 97 15.58 2.04 -18.07
CA PRO A 97 16.72 1.15 -17.82
C PRO A 97 17.12 1.09 -16.34
N GLN A 98 17.17 2.24 -15.65
CA GLN A 98 17.51 2.30 -14.23
C GLN A 98 16.47 1.60 -13.35
N VAL A 99 15.18 1.78 -13.63
CA VAL A 99 14.11 1.11 -12.88
C VAL A 99 14.17 -0.41 -13.08
N LEU A 100 14.38 -0.88 -14.31
CA LEU A 100 14.47 -2.31 -14.59
C LEU A 100 15.70 -2.95 -13.94
N SER A 101 16.88 -2.33 -14.02
CA SER A 101 18.09 -2.85 -13.36
C SER A 101 17.93 -2.90 -11.83
N THR A 102 17.28 -1.89 -11.25
CA THR A 102 16.97 -1.87 -9.81
C THR A 102 15.99 -2.98 -9.42
N LEU A 103 14.94 -3.16 -10.23
CA LEU A 103 13.96 -4.24 -10.04
C LEU A 103 14.54 -5.62 -10.31
N GLU A 104 15.66 -5.75 -11.03
CA GLU A 104 16.40 -7.00 -11.18
C GLU A 104 17.28 -7.23 -9.94
N ASP A 105 18.24 -6.34 -9.71
CA ASP A 105 19.10 -6.33 -8.53
C ASP A 105 19.55 -4.91 -8.14
N PHE A 106 18.86 -4.33 -7.15
CA PHE A 106 19.18 -3.00 -6.62
C PHE A 106 20.57 -2.90 -5.99
N ARG A 107 21.23 -4.02 -5.66
CA ARG A 107 22.61 -4.00 -5.13
C ARG A 107 23.64 -3.73 -6.23
N GLN A 108 23.33 -4.08 -7.48
CA GLN A 108 24.18 -3.86 -8.65
C GLN A 108 23.73 -2.67 -9.51
N ALA A 109 22.52 -2.16 -9.28
CA ALA A 109 22.01 -1.00 -9.99
C ALA A 109 22.79 0.29 -9.65
N GLU A 110 22.94 1.17 -10.65
CA GLU A 110 23.52 2.49 -10.48
C GLU A 110 22.54 3.41 -9.72
N LEU A 111 22.69 3.44 -8.39
CA LEU A 111 21.87 4.23 -7.47
C LEU A 111 22.75 5.20 -6.68
N SER A 112 22.14 6.28 -6.19
CA SER A 112 22.82 7.13 -5.21
C SER A 112 23.09 6.33 -3.91
N PRO A 113 24.16 6.64 -3.16
CA PRO A 113 24.45 5.96 -1.90
C PRO A 113 23.26 5.99 -0.91
N ASN A 114 22.51 7.09 -0.91
CA ASN A 114 21.32 7.28 -0.07
C ASN A 114 20.20 6.32 -0.49
N LEU A 115 19.91 6.23 -1.79
CA LEU A 115 18.86 5.38 -2.32
C LEU A 115 19.20 3.89 -2.17
N GLN A 116 20.47 3.52 -2.32
CA GLN A 116 20.90 2.15 -2.07
C GLN A 116 20.75 1.77 -0.59
N ALA A 117 21.19 2.64 0.33
CA ALA A 117 21.09 2.40 1.77
C ALA A 117 19.64 2.27 2.24
N ILE A 118 18.75 3.15 1.78
CA ILE A 118 17.34 3.07 2.15
C ILE A 118 16.67 1.81 1.59
N LEU A 119 17.02 1.34 0.38
CA LEU A 119 16.47 0.09 -0.16
C LEU A 119 16.94 -1.14 0.63
N VAL A 120 18.16 -1.15 1.17
CA VAL A 120 18.60 -2.21 2.10
C VAL A 120 17.72 -2.22 3.35
N PHE A 121 17.49 -1.05 3.96
CA PHE A 121 16.64 -0.91 5.13
C PHE A 121 15.19 -1.35 4.86
N LEU A 122 14.60 -0.91 3.74
CA LEU A 122 13.24 -1.27 3.35
C LEU A 122 13.09 -2.75 2.99
N GLU A 123 14.13 -3.40 2.46
CA GLU A 123 14.10 -4.85 2.22
C GLU A 123 13.96 -5.62 3.54
N ILE A 124 14.74 -5.25 4.56
CA ILE A 124 14.68 -5.86 5.90
C ILE A 124 13.30 -5.61 6.50
N LEU A 125 12.83 -4.35 6.48
CA LEU A 125 11.51 -3.99 6.99
C LEU A 125 10.36 -4.74 6.30
N THR A 126 10.49 -4.98 4.99
CA THR A 126 9.48 -5.69 4.21
C THR A 126 9.45 -7.19 4.54
N ARG A 127 10.62 -7.84 4.43
CA ARG A 127 10.74 -9.31 4.43
C ARG A 127 10.88 -9.91 5.82
N ARG A 128 11.54 -9.18 6.72
CA ARG A 128 11.95 -9.66 8.05
C ARG A 128 11.90 -8.52 9.09
N PRO A 129 10.73 -7.88 9.30
CA PRO A 129 10.62 -6.70 10.16
C PRO A 129 11.10 -6.94 11.60
N GLY A 130 11.01 -8.18 12.11
CA GLY A 130 11.53 -8.56 13.43
C GLY A 130 13.06 -8.50 13.54
N GLU A 131 13.78 -8.64 12.43
CA GLU A 131 15.25 -8.57 12.37
C GLU A 131 15.77 -7.15 12.16
N LEU A 132 14.89 -6.18 11.91
CA LEU A 132 15.28 -4.77 11.74
C LEU A 132 15.79 -4.21 13.07
N THR A 133 16.96 -3.59 13.07
CA THR A 133 17.64 -3.08 14.26
C THR A 133 17.87 -1.56 14.21
N PRO A 134 18.18 -0.92 15.35
CA PRO A 134 18.63 0.48 15.36
C PRO A 134 19.90 0.71 14.53
N GLU A 135 20.80 -0.28 14.42
CA GLU A 135 22.02 -0.18 13.61
C GLU A 135 21.72 -0.06 12.11
N ASP A 136 20.65 -0.71 11.63
CA ASP A 136 20.20 -0.58 10.25
C ASP A 136 19.74 0.87 9.96
N ALA A 137 19.00 1.47 10.89
CA ALA A 137 18.59 2.88 10.78
C ALA A 137 19.80 3.82 10.87
N TRP A 138 20.71 3.57 11.82
CA TRP A 138 21.95 4.33 11.97
C TRP A 138 22.80 4.33 10.70
N THR A 139 22.96 3.16 10.07
CA THR A 139 23.67 3.01 8.79
C THR A 139 23.09 3.92 7.70
N VAL A 140 21.76 4.02 7.61
CA VAL A 140 21.08 4.91 6.67
C VAL A 140 21.35 6.38 7.01
N LEU A 141 21.28 6.77 8.28
CA LEU A 141 21.56 8.13 8.73
C LEU A 141 23.02 8.55 8.43
N CYS A 142 23.99 7.67 8.67
CA CYS A 142 25.41 7.92 8.37
C CYS A 142 25.71 8.13 6.88
N LYS A 143 24.83 7.69 5.98
CA LYS A 143 24.95 7.99 4.54
C LYS A 143 24.46 9.40 4.18
N GLY A 144 23.87 10.12 5.12
CA GLY A 144 23.36 11.48 4.92
C GLY A 144 21.85 11.54 4.65
N VAL A 145 21.13 10.42 4.81
CA VAL A 145 19.66 10.42 4.82
C VAL A 145 19.21 11.04 6.14
N THR A 146 18.36 12.06 6.09
CA THR A 146 17.82 12.67 7.30
C THR A 146 16.80 11.74 7.97
N SER A 147 16.58 11.91 9.27
CA SER A 147 15.55 11.13 9.98
C SER A 147 14.16 11.32 9.38
N GLN A 148 13.86 12.54 8.90
CA GLN A 148 12.61 12.81 8.20
C GLN A 148 12.51 12.04 6.88
N ALA A 149 13.57 12.03 6.06
CA ALA A 149 13.59 11.27 4.81
C ALA A 149 13.46 9.75 5.05
N LEU A 150 14.02 9.23 6.14
CA LEU A 150 13.85 7.84 6.53
C LEU A 150 12.40 7.56 6.97
N GLU A 151 11.76 8.45 7.74
CA GLU A 151 10.34 8.36 8.09
C GLU A 151 9.43 8.37 6.84
N ASP A 152 9.71 9.21 5.85
CA ASP A 152 8.96 9.24 4.58
C ASP A 152 9.06 7.91 3.83
N ALA A 153 10.25 7.33 3.76
CA ALA A 153 10.48 6.04 3.12
C ALA A 153 9.78 4.89 3.88
N ILE A 154 9.77 4.94 5.22
CA ILE A 154 9.00 4.02 6.07
C ILE A 154 7.49 4.13 5.77
N ALA A 155 6.97 5.36 5.60
CA ALA A 155 5.58 5.59 5.26
C ALA A 155 5.21 5.03 3.87
N VAL A 156 6.08 5.23 2.86
CA VAL A 156 5.92 4.60 1.54
C VAL A 156 5.86 3.08 1.68
N CYS A 157 6.84 2.47 2.35
CA CYS A 157 6.86 1.01 2.56
C CYS A 157 5.58 0.51 3.25
N ALA A 158 5.14 1.17 4.32
CA ALA A 158 3.91 0.81 5.03
C ALA A 158 2.68 0.85 4.13
N LEU A 159 2.49 1.94 3.38
CA LEU A 159 1.37 2.09 2.43
C LEU A 159 1.39 1.00 1.36
N PHE A 160 2.57 0.66 0.83
CA PHE A 160 2.69 -0.40 -0.17
C PHE A 160 2.50 -1.80 0.41
N HIS A 161 2.74 -2.02 1.70
CA HIS A 161 2.31 -3.23 2.37
C HIS A 161 0.79 -3.39 2.41
N ILE A 162 0.06 -2.28 2.57
CA ILE A 162 -1.41 -2.27 2.51
C ILE A 162 -1.85 -2.49 1.06
N THR A 163 -1.37 -1.67 0.13
CA THR A 163 -1.81 -1.67 -1.27
C THR A 163 -1.54 -2.99 -1.98
N THR A 164 -0.35 -3.60 -1.81
CA THR A 164 -0.04 -4.87 -2.49
C THR A 164 -0.92 -5.99 -1.98
N ARG A 165 -1.18 -6.03 -0.66
CA ARG A 165 -2.09 -7.03 -0.06
C ARG A 165 -3.51 -6.84 -0.55
N CYS A 166 -4.00 -5.60 -0.64
CA CYS A 166 -5.30 -5.33 -1.24
C CYS A 166 -5.36 -5.81 -2.69
N ALA A 167 -4.35 -5.49 -3.50
CA ALA A 167 -4.29 -5.86 -4.91
C ALA A 167 -4.33 -7.38 -5.11
N ASP A 168 -3.48 -8.10 -4.39
CA ASP A 168 -3.38 -9.55 -4.51
C ASP A 168 -4.61 -10.27 -3.95
N THR A 169 -5.12 -9.84 -2.79
CA THR A 169 -6.31 -10.44 -2.16
C THR A 169 -7.55 -10.22 -3.01
N LEU A 170 -7.67 -9.08 -3.68
CA LEU A 170 -8.80 -8.77 -4.56
C LEU A 170 -8.63 -9.29 -5.99
N ASP A 171 -7.49 -9.88 -6.33
CA ASP A 171 -7.15 -10.33 -7.68
C ASP A 171 -7.31 -9.21 -8.72
N TYR A 172 -6.47 -8.18 -8.58
CA TYR A 172 -6.41 -7.09 -9.54
C TYR A 172 -6.01 -7.61 -10.92
N GLN A 173 -6.77 -7.18 -11.93
CA GLN A 173 -6.49 -7.49 -13.31
C GLN A 173 -5.19 -6.81 -13.77
N MET A 174 -4.28 -7.61 -14.30
CA MET A 174 -3.06 -7.12 -14.94
C MET A 174 -3.39 -6.24 -16.15
N LEU A 175 -2.73 -5.09 -16.22
CA LEU A 175 -2.82 -4.18 -17.35
C LEU A 175 -1.74 -4.49 -18.38
N SER A 176 -1.99 -4.10 -19.63
CA SER A 176 -0.93 -4.08 -20.63
C SER A 176 0.12 -3.02 -20.28
N GLU A 177 1.33 -3.15 -20.81
CA GLU A 177 2.38 -2.14 -20.62
C GLU A 177 1.93 -0.73 -21.08
N LYS A 178 1.20 -0.67 -22.19
CA LYS A 178 0.62 0.57 -22.73
C LYS A 178 -0.38 1.20 -21.75
N ASP A 179 -1.20 0.37 -21.11
CA ASP A 179 -2.20 0.82 -20.16
C ASP A 179 -1.57 1.25 -18.83
N PHE A 180 -0.50 0.59 -18.38
CA PHE A 180 0.31 1.07 -17.26
C PHE A 180 0.94 2.43 -17.57
N ASP A 181 1.52 2.62 -18.76
CA ASP A 181 2.09 3.91 -19.17
C ASP A 181 1.04 5.03 -19.19
N ARG A 182 -0.16 4.71 -19.67
CA ARG A 182 -1.29 5.65 -19.70
C ARG A 182 -1.76 6.01 -18.30
N ALA A 183 -1.94 5.02 -17.43
CA ALA A 183 -2.33 5.23 -16.04
C ALA A 183 -1.27 6.03 -15.28
N ALA A 184 0.02 5.76 -15.51
CA ALA A 184 1.13 6.49 -14.90
C ALA A 184 1.10 7.98 -15.24
N LYS A 185 0.87 8.34 -16.51
CA LYS A 185 0.72 9.74 -16.94
C LYS A 185 -0.42 10.44 -16.21
N GLN A 186 -1.57 9.77 -16.08
CA GLN A 186 -2.73 10.34 -15.38
C GLN A 186 -2.46 10.53 -13.89
N LEU A 187 -1.86 9.53 -13.25
CA LEU A 187 -1.60 9.55 -11.81
C LEU A 187 -0.52 10.57 -11.40
N LEU A 188 0.44 10.84 -12.28
CA LEU A 188 1.42 11.92 -12.07
C LEU A 188 0.76 13.31 -12.06
N VAL A 189 -0.29 13.51 -12.88
CA VAL A 189 -1.03 14.78 -12.93
C VAL A 189 -2.04 14.89 -11.80
N GLN A 190 -2.80 13.83 -11.53
CA GLN A 190 -3.92 13.85 -10.58
C GLN A 190 -3.45 13.65 -9.12
N GLY A 191 -2.32 12.96 -8.92
CA GLY A 191 -1.90 12.48 -7.61
C GLY A 191 -2.88 11.44 -7.03
N TYR A 192 -2.72 11.12 -5.75
CA TYR A 192 -3.53 10.11 -5.05
C TYR A 192 -4.74 10.66 -4.29
N ALA A 193 -5.01 11.97 -4.39
CA ALA A 193 -6.07 12.62 -3.66
C ALA A 193 -7.35 12.68 -4.52
N PHE A 194 -8.33 11.83 -4.21
CA PHE A 194 -9.64 11.85 -4.87
C PHE A 194 -10.59 12.85 -4.16
N GLY A 195 -10.20 14.12 -4.03
CA GLY A 195 -10.99 15.16 -3.35
C GLY A 195 -10.22 16.43 -2.94
N LYS A 196 -10.95 17.47 -2.48
CA LYS A 196 -10.39 18.77 -2.09
C LYS A 196 -9.61 18.67 -0.77
N GLY A 197 -8.29 18.80 -0.85
CA GLY A 197 -7.41 19.07 0.30
C GLY A 197 -6.07 19.58 -0.21
N LYS A 198 -5.57 20.69 0.36
CA LYS A 198 -4.18 21.11 0.12
C LYS A 198 -3.28 20.17 0.91
N THR A 199 -2.21 19.67 0.30
CA THR A 199 -1.18 18.93 1.01
C THR A 199 -0.55 19.85 2.05
N PRO A 200 -0.55 19.50 3.35
CA PRO A 200 0.13 20.31 4.35
C PRO A 200 1.65 20.37 4.06
N PRO A 201 2.34 21.45 4.49
CA PRO A 201 3.80 21.49 4.48
C PRO A 201 4.33 20.39 5.40
N HIS A 202 5.28 19.59 4.90
CA HIS A 202 5.72 18.27 5.37
C HIS A 202 4.66 17.38 6.06
N PRO A 203 4.24 16.25 5.46
CA PRO A 203 3.22 15.40 6.08
C PRO A 203 3.71 14.79 7.40
N ASP A 204 2.89 14.88 8.45
CA ASP A 204 3.05 14.08 9.66
C ASP A 204 2.48 12.68 9.40
N HIS A 205 3.37 11.74 9.09
CA HIS A 205 2.98 10.37 8.76
C HIS A 205 2.38 9.63 9.95
N ARG A 206 2.70 10.01 11.20
CA ARG A 206 2.14 9.38 12.40
C ARG A 206 0.68 9.75 12.57
N VAL A 207 0.35 11.03 12.40
CA VAL A 207 -1.03 11.52 12.44
C VAL A 207 -1.86 10.89 11.32
N LEU A 208 -1.32 10.81 10.11
CA LEU A 208 -2.00 10.21 8.96
C LEU A 208 -2.21 8.70 9.12
N ALA A 209 -1.19 7.98 9.62
CA ALA A 209 -1.29 6.56 9.92
C ALA A 209 -2.34 6.28 11.01
N ASP A 210 -2.38 7.09 12.08
CA ASP A 210 -3.41 6.94 13.12
C ASP A 210 -4.80 7.30 12.58
N ALA A 211 -4.95 8.34 11.75
CA ALA A 211 -6.25 8.67 11.14
C ALA A 211 -6.82 7.51 10.31
N VAL A 212 -5.96 6.83 9.53
CA VAL A 212 -6.34 5.60 8.81
C VAL A 212 -6.70 4.48 9.77
N ARG A 213 -5.90 4.27 10.82
CA ARG A 213 -6.16 3.26 11.87
C ARG A 213 -7.51 3.48 12.55
N GLN A 214 -7.78 4.70 13.01
CA GLN A 214 -9.03 5.08 13.64
C GLN A 214 -10.20 4.82 12.71
N ARG A 215 -10.08 5.24 11.44
CA ARG A 215 -11.18 5.07 10.49
C ARG A 215 -11.46 3.59 10.22
N ILE A 216 -10.45 2.79 9.88
CA ILE A 216 -10.64 1.42 9.41
C ILE A 216 -10.87 0.43 10.56
N LEU A 217 -10.29 0.62 11.75
CA LEU A 217 -10.41 -0.35 12.84
C LEU A 217 -11.44 0.01 13.91
N PHE A 218 -11.76 1.30 14.07
CA PHE A 218 -12.66 1.78 15.14
C PHE A 218 -13.88 2.51 14.60
N GLY A 219 -13.78 3.13 13.42
CA GLY A 219 -14.86 3.87 12.78
C GLY A 219 -16.03 3.00 12.31
N PRO A 220 -17.11 3.62 11.81
CA PRO A 220 -18.31 2.91 11.36
C PRO A 220 -18.04 2.02 10.14
N GLY A 221 -18.69 0.86 10.09
CA GLY A 221 -18.59 -0.12 9.01
C GLY A 221 -19.76 -1.10 9.02
N LYS A 222 -19.77 -2.02 8.07
CA LYS A 222 -20.65 -3.20 8.01
C LYS A 222 -20.23 -4.27 9.02
N THR A 223 -18.97 -4.27 9.44
CA THR A 223 -18.39 -5.20 10.40
C THR A 223 -18.06 -4.53 11.73
N ASP A 224 -18.19 -5.31 12.80
CA ASP A 224 -17.91 -4.85 14.15
C ASP A 224 -16.42 -4.49 14.31
N ALA A 225 -16.15 -3.41 15.05
CA ALA A 225 -14.79 -2.93 15.29
C ALA A 225 -13.87 -3.99 15.93
N PRO A 226 -14.31 -4.80 16.92
CA PRO A 226 -13.48 -5.87 17.47
C PRO A 226 -13.05 -6.90 16.42
N LEU A 227 -13.93 -7.28 15.49
CA LEU A 227 -13.57 -8.24 14.44
C LEU A 227 -12.53 -7.65 13.48
N ARG A 228 -12.66 -6.37 13.10
CA ARG A 228 -11.66 -5.68 12.27
C ARG A 228 -10.29 -5.58 12.96
N GLN A 229 -10.27 -5.26 14.25
CA GLN A 229 -9.04 -5.24 15.06
C GLN A 229 -8.40 -6.64 15.09
N ALA A 230 -9.20 -7.67 15.33
CA ALA A 230 -8.74 -9.05 15.37
C ALA A 230 -8.18 -9.52 14.01
N MET A 231 -8.80 -9.13 12.88
CA MET A 231 -8.24 -9.36 11.54
C MET A 231 -6.87 -8.69 11.35
N ALA A 232 -6.73 -7.44 11.79
CA ALA A 232 -5.48 -6.68 11.68
C ALA A 232 -4.35 -7.31 12.52
N GLU A 233 -4.66 -7.72 13.75
CA GLU A 233 -3.72 -8.40 14.64
C GLU A 233 -3.33 -9.76 14.08
N ARG A 234 -4.31 -10.56 13.64
CA ARG A 234 -4.07 -11.90 13.10
C ARG A 234 -3.16 -11.88 11.87
N ALA A 235 -3.29 -10.87 11.00
CA ALA A 235 -2.42 -10.68 9.84
C ALA A 235 -0.94 -10.38 10.20
N THR A 236 -0.64 -10.21 11.49
CA THR A 236 0.72 -9.93 12.00
C THR A 236 1.17 -10.96 13.04
N GLY A 237 0.49 -12.12 13.11
CA GLY A 237 0.83 -13.20 14.06
C GLY A 237 0.05 -13.14 15.37
N GLY A 238 -1.00 -12.33 15.46
CA GLY A 238 -1.92 -12.27 16.60
C GLY A 238 -2.72 -13.57 16.82
N PRO A 239 -3.55 -13.60 17.88
CA PRO A 239 -4.33 -14.77 18.29
C PRO A 239 -5.22 -15.32 17.17
N PRO A 240 -5.46 -16.64 17.12
CA PRO A 240 -6.30 -17.23 16.09
C PRO A 240 -7.76 -16.79 16.20
N LEU A 241 -8.43 -16.71 15.05
CA LEU A 241 -9.85 -16.37 14.93
C LEU A 241 -10.69 -17.63 14.66
N SER A 242 -12.02 -17.48 14.63
CA SER A 242 -12.89 -18.52 14.09
C SER A 242 -12.74 -18.60 12.57
N ALA A 243 -12.89 -19.80 11.99
CA ALA A 243 -13.07 -19.93 10.56
C ALA A 243 -14.33 -19.15 10.11
N PRO A 244 -14.34 -18.56 8.90
CA PRO A 244 -13.27 -18.54 7.89
C PRO A 244 -12.23 -17.41 8.06
N TYR A 245 -12.37 -16.56 9.09
CA TYR A 245 -11.57 -15.35 9.26
C TYR A 245 -10.09 -15.60 9.54
N ASP A 246 -9.78 -16.64 10.33
CA ASP A 246 -8.40 -16.95 10.74
C ASP A 246 -7.48 -17.16 9.54
N GLU A 247 -7.92 -18.07 8.66
CA GLU A 247 -7.15 -18.50 7.51
C GLU A 247 -6.97 -17.36 6.52
N LEU A 248 -8.02 -16.56 6.26
CA LEU A 248 -7.90 -15.40 5.38
C LEU A 248 -6.96 -14.34 5.95
N ALA A 249 -7.10 -13.96 7.23
CA ALA A 249 -6.25 -12.94 7.85
C ALA A 249 -4.77 -13.34 7.84
N ARG A 250 -4.48 -14.59 8.24
CA ARG A 250 -3.13 -15.15 8.19
C ARG A 250 -2.56 -15.14 6.77
N GLN A 251 -3.34 -15.61 5.79
CA GLN A 251 -2.92 -15.66 4.39
C GLN A 251 -2.64 -14.27 3.80
N ILE A 252 -3.47 -13.26 4.11
CA ILE A 252 -3.23 -11.86 3.72
C ILE A 252 -1.94 -11.32 4.33
N GLY A 253 -1.68 -11.63 5.60
CA GLY A 253 -0.47 -11.22 6.31
C GLY A 253 0.81 -11.77 5.69
N GLU A 254 0.83 -13.08 5.46
CA GLU A 254 2.02 -13.85 5.09
C GLU A 254 2.26 -13.92 3.57
N ALA A 255 1.21 -14.13 2.77
CA ALA A 255 1.32 -14.38 1.34
C ALA A 255 0.01 -14.07 0.60
N ALA A 256 -0.36 -12.78 0.54
CA ALA A 256 -1.59 -12.33 -0.12
C ALA A 256 -1.72 -12.79 -1.59
N TYR A 257 -0.60 -12.90 -2.31
CA TYR A 257 -0.54 -13.44 -3.68
C TYR A 257 -0.96 -14.92 -3.82
N LYS A 258 -1.18 -15.62 -2.70
CA LYS A 258 -1.72 -16.99 -2.65
C LYS A 258 -3.14 -17.07 -2.11
N VAL A 259 -3.78 -15.93 -1.79
CA VAL A 259 -5.20 -15.93 -1.40
C VAL A 259 -6.03 -16.48 -2.56
N THR A 260 -6.97 -17.37 -2.26
CA THR A 260 -7.81 -18.02 -3.26
C THR A 260 -9.23 -17.45 -3.31
N ASP A 261 -9.92 -17.72 -4.42
CA ASP A 261 -11.34 -17.36 -4.60
C ASP A 261 -12.21 -18.04 -3.54
N GLU A 262 -11.90 -19.29 -3.16
CA GLU A 262 -12.62 -20.05 -2.15
C GLU A 262 -12.49 -19.41 -0.75
N GLN A 263 -11.29 -18.93 -0.38
CA GLN A 263 -11.07 -18.25 0.89
C GLN A 263 -11.91 -16.96 0.98
N VAL A 264 -11.93 -16.17 -0.08
CA VAL A 264 -12.74 -14.94 -0.12
C VAL A 264 -14.23 -15.26 -0.14
N ALA A 265 -14.68 -16.25 -0.92
CA ALA A 265 -16.07 -16.67 -1.02
C ALA A 265 -16.63 -17.12 0.33
N LYS A 266 -15.88 -17.89 1.12
CA LYS A 266 -16.28 -18.30 2.49
C LYS A 266 -16.52 -17.11 3.41
N VAL A 267 -15.68 -16.07 3.33
CA VAL A 267 -15.87 -14.84 4.13
C VAL A 267 -17.07 -14.04 3.64
N VAL A 268 -17.28 -13.96 2.32
CA VAL A 268 -18.49 -13.32 1.75
C VAL A 268 -19.75 -14.05 2.20
N GLU A 269 -19.76 -15.39 2.17
CA GLU A 269 -20.87 -16.21 2.65
C GLU A 269 -21.12 -16.00 4.15
N GLN A 270 -20.08 -16.07 4.98
CA GLN A 270 -20.18 -15.90 6.42
C GLN A 270 -20.69 -14.51 6.84
N THR A 271 -20.30 -13.48 6.09
CA THR A 271 -20.72 -12.09 6.37
C THR A 271 -22.01 -11.69 5.67
N GLY A 272 -22.45 -12.46 4.66
CA GLY A 272 -23.57 -12.13 3.79
C GLY A 272 -23.36 -10.84 2.96
N SER A 273 -22.13 -10.32 2.84
CA SER A 273 -21.88 -9.03 2.17
C SER A 273 -20.46 -8.90 1.64
N GLU A 274 -20.31 -8.55 0.36
CA GLU A 274 -19.00 -8.21 -0.21
C GLU A 274 -18.38 -6.96 0.45
N LYS A 275 -19.20 -5.98 0.86
CA LYS A 275 -18.72 -4.82 1.64
C LYS A 275 -18.12 -5.27 2.96
N ALA A 276 -18.78 -6.16 3.68
CA ALA A 276 -18.26 -6.67 4.95
C ALA A 276 -16.96 -7.45 4.74
N ALA A 277 -16.89 -8.34 3.74
CA ALA A 277 -15.66 -9.05 3.38
C ALA A 277 -14.52 -8.09 3.00
N PHE A 278 -14.81 -7.06 2.20
CA PHE A 278 -13.86 -6.00 1.85
C PHE A 278 -13.30 -5.28 3.08
N GLU A 279 -14.15 -4.91 4.05
CA GLU A 279 -13.72 -4.26 5.28
C GLU A 279 -12.72 -5.13 6.07
N LEU A 280 -12.96 -6.44 6.15
CA LEU A 280 -12.08 -7.38 6.86
C LEU A 280 -10.75 -7.57 6.12
N MET A 281 -10.78 -7.65 4.79
CA MET A 281 -9.58 -7.71 3.94
C MET A 281 -8.74 -6.44 4.08
N MET A 282 -9.38 -5.27 4.08
CA MET A 282 -8.73 -3.98 4.31
C MET A 282 -8.12 -3.89 5.71
N ALA A 283 -8.82 -4.38 6.74
CA ALA A 283 -8.32 -4.40 8.11
C ALA A 283 -7.07 -5.28 8.27
N ALA A 284 -7.07 -6.49 7.68
CA ALA A 284 -5.90 -7.37 7.64
C ALA A 284 -4.71 -6.74 6.91
N ALA A 285 -4.94 -6.16 5.72
CA ALA A 285 -3.91 -5.46 4.97
C ALA A 285 -3.34 -4.24 5.73
N LEU A 286 -4.20 -3.49 6.41
CA LEU A 286 -3.82 -2.35 7.25
C LEU A 286 -2.94 -2.80 8.42
N GLY A 287 -3.29 -3.89 9.12
CA GLY A 287 -2.48 -4.45 10.20
C GLY A 287 -1.04 -4.71 9.76
N ALA A 288 -0.87 -5.37 8.61
CA ALA A 288 0.45 -5.67 8.05
C ALA A 288 1.27 -4.41 7.68
N GLY A 289 0.60 -3.35 7.20
CA GLY A 289 1.24 -2.06 6.91
C GLY A 289 1.62 -1.29 8.16
N LEU A 290 0.71 -1.13 9.11
CA LEU A 290 0.96 -0.41 10.37
C LEU A 290 2.01 -1.11 11.24
N HIS A 291 2.04 -2.43 11.27
CA HIS A 291 3.10 -3.18 11.96
C HIS A 291 4.50 -2.75 11.49
N ARG A 292 4.68 -2.59 10.17
CA ARG A 292 5.95 -2.14 9.60
C ARG A 292 6.21 -0.65 9.81
N PHE A 293 5.17 0.17 9.72
CA PHE A 293 5.27 1.59 10.03
C PHE A 293 5.83 1.80 11.44
N TRP A 294 5.18 1.22 12.45
CA TRP A 294 5.59 1.39 13.84
C TRP A 294 6.92 0.69 14.15
N ARG A 295 7.22 -0.45 13.52
CA ARG A 295 8.53 -1.10 13.64
C ARG A 295 9.66 -0.20 13.11
N GLY A 296 9.48 0.37 11.93
CA GLY A 296 10.44 1.29 11.31
C GLY A 296 10.68 2.54 12.16
N LEU A 297 9.61 3.16 12.66
CA LEU A 297 9.72 4.34 13.53
C LEU A 297 10.41 4.01 14.86
N GLY A 298 10.09 2.86 15.47
CA GLY A 298 10.70 2.44 16.73
C GLY A 298 12.22 2.25 16.62
N VAL A 299 12.70 1.66 15.51
CA VAL A 299 14.16 1.51 15.29
C VAL A 299 14.85 2.83 14.97
N LEU A 300 14.19 3.73 14.24
CA LEU A 300 14.69 5.08 13.97
C LEU A 300 14.86 5.88 15.26
N GLU A 301 13.83 5.91 16.11
CA GLU A 301 13.87 6.61 17.40
C GLU A 301 14.94 6.03 18.33
N ALA A 302 15.13 4.72 18.31
CA ALA A 302 16.19 4.07 19.10
C ALA A 302 17.58 4.47 18.59
N ALA A 303 17.80 4.49 17.27
CA ALA A 303 19.07 4.89 16.68
C ALA A 303 19.45 6.34 16.99
N GLN A 304 18.46 7.24 17.03
CA GLN A 304 18.69 8.65 17.39
C GLN A 304 19.04 8.86 18.86
N LYS A 305 18.66 7.94 19.76
CA LYS A 305 19.02 8.01 21.20
C LYS A 305 20.42 7.50 21.49
N THR A 306 20.96 6.67 20.61
CA THR A 306 22.30 6.07 20.73
C THR A 306 23.40 6.86 20.00
N ALA A 307 22.99 7.88 19.23
CA ALA A 307 23.83 8.82 18.50
C ALA A 307 24.37 9.95 19.38
#